data_AF-A0A357MIX1-F1
#
_entry.id   AF-A0A357MIX1-F1
#
_cell.length_a   1.000
_cell.length_b   1.000
_cell.length_c   1.000
_cell.angle_alpha   90.00
_cell.angle_beta   90.00
_cell.angle_gamma   90.00
#
_symmetry.space_group_name_H-M   'P 1'
#
loop_
_entity.id
_entity.type
_entity.pdbx_description
1 polymer ?
#
loop_
_entity_poly.entity_id
_entity_poly.type
_entity_poly.pdbx_seq_one_letter_code
_entity_poly.pdbx_strand_id
1 'polypeptide(L)'
;TWNGFERDLGRTERDEEFDRSAFMELLARYFATRQLAADWEALREAEDELLINSLSMLLDFDPEEKQALLEAPSLTTRRETLITLIEFALRGGQDEETLQ
;
A
#
# COMPACT_ATOMS: atom_id res chain seq x y z
N THR A 1 13.79 10.22 26.12
CA THR A 1 12.45 10.80 25.88
C THR A 1 11.89 10.14 24.65
N TRP A 2 10.64 9.67 24.71
CA TRP A 2 9.91 9.12 23.57
C TRP A 2 9.44 10.27 22.68
N ASN A 3 10.34 10.81 21.83
CA ASN A 3 9.97 11.72 20.75
C ASN A 3 9.74 10.87 19.49
N GLY A 4 8.60 11.03 18.81
CA GLY A 4 8.29 10.33 17.55
C GLY A 4 6.89 9.74 17.44
N PHE A 5 6.21 9.46 18.56
CA PHE A 5 4.87 8.84 18.59
C PHE A 5 3.74 9.85 18.83
N GLU A 6 4.02 11.15 18.72
CA GLU A 6 3.04 12.22 18.97
C GLU A 6 1.87 12.16 17.97
N ARG A 7 2.09 11.56 16.79
CA ARG A 7 1.07 11.34 15.76
C ARG A 7 0.12 10.18 16.06
N ASP A 8 0.55 9.19 16.86
CA ASP A 8 -0.32 8.07 17.27
C ASP A 8 -1.46 8.51 18.20
N LEU A 9 -1.31 9.69 18.82
CA LEU A 9 -2.33 10.35 19.63
C LEU A 9 -3.23 11.29 18.80
N GLY A 10 -2.96 11.42 17.49
CA GLY A 10 -3.66 12.29 16.55
C GLY A 10 -5.02 11.76 16.08
N ARG A 11 -5.78 12.61 15.40
CA ARG A 11 -7.01 12.20 14.68
C ARG A 11 -6.63 11.40 13.43
N THR A 12 -7.57 10.58 12.94
CA THR A 12 -7.54 9.91 11.63
C THR A 12 -6.84 10.77 10.59
N GLU A 13 -5.77 10.24 10.00
CA GLU A 13 -4.98 10.97 9.03
C GLU A 13 -5.74 11.04 7.71
N ARG A 14 -5.71 12.20 7.05
CA ARG A 14 -6.32 12.38 5.73
C ARG A 14 -5.23 12.72 4.73
N ASP A 15 -5.33 12.08 3.59
CA ASP A 15 -4.48 12.35 2.45
C ASP A 15 -5.28 13.09 1.38
N GLU A 16 -5.18 14.42 1.38
CA GLU A 16 -5.96 15.28 0.47
C GLU A 16 -5.57 15.09 -1.00
N GLU A 17 -4.38 14.54 -1.26
CA GLU A 17 -3.85 14.30 -2.61
C GLU A 17 -4.15 12.88 -3.11
N PHE A 18 -4.92 12.08 -2.35
CA PHE A 18 -5.20 10.71 -2.75
C PHE A 18 -6.21 10.63 -3.91
N ASP A 19 -5.69 10.39 -5.12
CA ASP A 19 -6.52 9.96 -6.25
C ASP A 19 -6.90 8.48 -6.12
N ARG A 20 -7.99 8.24 -5.40
CA ARG A 20 -8.53 6.89 -5.18
C ARG A 20 -8.91 6.18 -6.48
N SER A 21 -9.38 6.92 -7.49
CA SER A 21 -9.80 6.30 -8.76
C SER A 21 -8.59 5.71 -9.48
N ALA A 22 -7.54 6.51 -9.66
CA ALA A 22 -6.29 6.07 -10.28
C ALA A 22 -5.63 4.93 -9.49
N PHE A 23 -5.67 5.01 -8.15
CA PHE A 23 -5.14 3.95 -7.29
C PHE A 23 -5.89 2.62 -7.47
N MET A 24 -7.22 2.63 -7.52
CA MET A 24 -8.02 1.42 -7.74
C MET A 24 -7.79 0.80 -9.13
N GLU A 25 -7.54 1.61 -10.16
CA GLU A 25 -7.15 1.12 -11.48
C GLU A 25 -5.77 0.43 -11.47
N LEU A 26 -4.79 1.02 -10.79
CA LEU A 26 -3.47 0.43 -10.60
C LEU A 26 -3.56 -0.90 -9.85
N LEU A 27 -4.37 -0.94 -8.78
CA LEU A 27 -4.62 -2.12 -7.99
C LEU A 27 -5.28 -3.23 -8.81
N ALA A 28 -6.27 -2.91 -9.64
CA ALA A 28 -6.91 -3.86 -10.54
C ALA A 28 -5.92 -4.51 -11.51
N ARG A 29 -4.98 -3.74 -12.05
CA ARG A 29 -3.90 -4.26 -12.89
C ARG A 29 -2.98 -5.20 -12.12
N TYR A 30 -2.57 -4.83 -10.90
CA TYR A 30 -1.73 -5.68 -10.05
C TYR A 30 -2.39 -7.02 -9.74
N PHE A 31 -3.65 -7.00 -9.31
CA PHE A 31 -4.40 -8.21 -8.97
C PHE A 31 -4.60 -9.11 -10.19
N ALA A 32 -4.87 -8.52 -11.36
CA ALA A 32 -4.98 -9.27 -12.61
C ALA A 32 -3.65 -9.96 -12.98
N THR A 33 -2.51 -9.26 -12.87
CA THR A 33 -1.18 -9.83 -13.15
C THR A 33 -0.83 -10.96 -12.18
N ARG A 34 -1.22 -10.86 -10.90
CA ARG A 34 -0.95 -11.86 -9.86
C ARG A 34 -2.04 -12.93 -9.73
N GLN A 35 -3.10 -12.88 -10.55
CA GLN A 35 -4.27 -13.77 -10.48
C GLN A 35 -4.92 -13.82 -9.08
N LEU A 36 -4.90 -12.68 -8.37
CA LEU A 36 -5.47 -12.55 -7.04
C LEU A 36 -6.98 -12.27 -7.13
N ALA A 37 -7.75 -12.98 -6.30
CA ALA A 37 -9.16 -12.66 -6.08
C ALA A 37 -9.28 -11.55 -5.02
N ALA A 38 -10.11 -10.54 -5.30
CA ALA A 38 -10.43 -9.47 -4.37
C ALA A 38 -11.93 -9.26 -4.28
N ASP A 39 -12.37 -8.88 -3.08
CA ASP A 39 -13.68 -8.26 -2.91
C ASP A 39 -13.60 -6.77 -3.29
N TRP A 40 -13.82 -6.51 -4.58
CA TRP A 40 -13.78 -5.15 -5.14
C TRP A 40 -14.86 -4.23 -4.57
N GLU A 41 -15.96 -4.78 -4.06
CA GLU A 41 -17.02 -4.01 -3.43
C GLU A 41 -16.55 -3.51 -2.06
N ALA A 42 -16.04 -4.42 -1.23
CA ALA A 42 -15.45 -4.07 0.06
C ALA A 42 -14.29 -3.07 -0.06
N LEU A 43 -13.40 -3.24 -1.04
CA LEU A 43 -12.30 -2.30 -1.28
C LEU A 43 -12.80 -0.90 -1.67
N ARG A 44 -13.90 -0.80 -2.43
CA ARG A 44 -14.47 0.50 -2.84
C ARG A 44 -15.17 1.21 -1.68
N GLU A 45 -15.80 0.47 -0.78
CA GLU A 45 -16.51 1.03 0.38
C GLU A 45 -15.58 1.41 1.55
N ALA A 46 -14.40 0.79 1.64
CA ALA A 46 -13.43 1.06 2.71
C ALA A 46 -12.95 2.53 2.71
N GLU A 47 -12.84 3.13 3.89
CA GLU A 47 -12.20 4.46 4.04
C GLU A 47 -10.75 4.43 3.53
N ASP A 48 -10.24 5.57 3.04
CA ASP A 48 -8.91 5.66 2.41
C ASP A 48 -7.78 5.13 3.30
N GLU A 49 -7.78 5.52 4.58
CA GLU A 49 -6.79 5.07 5.56
C GLU A 49 -6.87 3.55 5.75
N LEU A 50 -8.07 3.00 5.90
CA LEU A 50 -8.28 1.57 6.07
C LEU A 50 -7.85 0.80 4.82
N LEU A 51 -8.19 1.29 3.63
CA LEU A 51 -7.79 0.70 2.36
C LEU A 51 -6.27 0.59 2.26
N ILE A 52 -5.55 1.69 2.48
CA ILE A 52 -4.08 1.73 2.41
C ILE A 52 -3.46 0.79 3.45
N ASN A 53 -3.96 0.81 4.69
CA ASN A 53 -3.44 -0.02 5.77
C ASN A 53 -3.69 -1.51 5.51
N SER A 54 -4.90 -1.88 5.09
CA SER A 54 -5.24 -3.27 4.76
C SER A 54 -4.41 -3.78 3.60
N LEU A 55 -4.24 -3.01 2.53
CA LEU A 55 -3.40 -3.42 1.40
C LEU A 55 -1.93 -3.58 1.78
N SER A 56 -1.41 -2.73 2.65
CA SER A 56 -0.03 -2.87 3.17
C SER A 56 0.22 -4.21 3.87
N MET A 57 -0.84 -4.84 4.42
CA MET A 57 -0.77 -6.14 5.09
C MET A 57 -1.14 -7.32 4.18
N LEU A 58 -2.14 -7.14 3.31
CA LEU A 58 -2.72 -8.22 2.50
C LEU A 58 -1.89 -8.54 1.26
N LEU A 59 -1.16 -7.56 0.72
CA LEU A 59 -0.30 -7.80 -0.43
C LEU A 59 0.94 -8.57 0.00
N ASP A 60 1.38 -9.47 -0.88
CA ASP A 60 2.52 -10.35 -0.64
C ASP A 60 3.84 -9.62 -0.91
N PHE A 61 4.08 -8.59 -0.11
CA PHE A 61 5.33 -7.84 -0.08
C PHE A 61 6.37 -8.55 0.78
N ASP A 62 7.63 -8.40 0.40
CA ASP A 62 8.77 -8.93 1.14
C ASP A 62 8.96 -8.17 2.47
N PRO A 63 9.70 -8.75 3.44
CA PRO A 63 9.85 -8.13 4.76
C PRO A 63 10.40 -6.70 4.72
N GLU A 64 11.32 -6.40 3.79
CA GLU A 64 11.92 -5.07 3.62
C GLU A 64 10.88 -4.05 3.12
N GLU A 65 10.06 -4.43 2.14
CA GLU A 65 8.99 -3.59 1.60
C GLU A 65 7.92 -3.31 2.66
N LYS A 66 7.58 -4.32 3.47
CA LYS A 66 6.66 -4.16 4.61
C LYS A 66 7.23 -3.23 5.68
N GLN A 67 8.54 -3.29 5.95
CA GLN A 67 9.19 -2.32 6.84
C GLN A 67 9.13 -0.90 6.27
N ALA A 68 9.37 -0.70 4.97
CA ALA A 68 9.26 0.62 4.35
C ALA A 68 7.85 1.22 4.49
N LEU A 69 6.80 0.40 4.42
CA LEU A 69 5.40 0.82 4.65
C LEU A 69 5.12 1.16 6.12
N LEU A 70 5.74 0.45 7.06
CA LEU A 70 5.60 0.70 8.50
C LEU A 70 6.37 1.95 8.95
N GLU A 71 7.53 2.21 8.37
CA GLU A 71 8.36 3.39 8.66
C GLU A 71 7.87 4.67 7.98
N ALA A 72 6.89 4.56 7.07
CA ALA A 72 6.28 5.72 6.42
C ALA A 72 5.65 6.66 7.46
N PRO A 73 6.08 7.93 7.54
CA PRO A 73 5.75 8.83 8.64
C PRO A 73 4.32 9.38 8.59
N SER A 74 3.60 9.21 7.47
CA SER A 74 2.23 9.68 7.26
C SER A 74 1.46 8.77 6.32
N LEU A 75 0.13 8.88 6.33
CA LEU A 75 -0.73 8.21 5.36
C LEU A 75 -0.35 8.53 3.90
N THR A 76 -0.05 9.79 3.60
CA THR A 76 0.41 10.22 2.26
C THR A 76 1.68 9.51 1.84
N THR A 77 2.73 9.51 2.68
CA THR A 77 3.98 8.83 2.34
C THR A 77 3.79 7.32 2.25
N ARG A 78 2.92 6.72 3.09
CA ARG A 78 2.59 5.30 3.01
C ARG A 78 1.89 4.96 1.70
N ARG A 79 0.93 5.77 1.26
CA ARG A 79 0.27 5.63 -0.05
C ARG A 79 1.30 5.68 -1.18
N GLU A 80 2.20 6.66 -1.16
CA GLU A 80 3.21 6.82 -2.22
C GLU A 80 4.17 5.63 -2.28
N THR A 81 4.63 5.15 -1.13
CA THR A 81 5.42 3.93 -1.03
C THR A 81 4.64 2.74 -1.59
N LEU A 82 3.38 2.56 -1.18
CA LEU A 82 2.53 1.47 -1.65
C LEU A 82 2.34 1.49 -3.18
N ILE A 83 2.05 2.66 -3.75
CA ILE A 83 1.95 2.85 -5.21
C ILE A 83 3.26 2.45 -5.88
N THR A 84 4.39 2.91 -5.35
CA THR A 84 5.72 2.64 -5.91
C THR A 84 6.01 1.14 -5.93
N LEU A 85 5.70 0.42 -4.84
CA LEU A 85 5.88 -1.02 -4.74
C LEU A 85 4.98 -1.77 -5.74
N ILE A 86 3.71 -1.38 -5.87
CA ILE A 86 2.79 -1.97 -6.84
C ILE A 86 3.27 -1.74 -8.27
N GLU A 87 3.72 -0.53 -8.61
CA GLU A 87 4.27 -0.22 -9.92
C GLU A 87 5.54 -1.02 -10.22
N PHE A 88 6.44 -1.14 -9.23
CA PHE A 88 7.67 -1.91 -9.37
C PHE A 88 7.38 -3.38 -9.67
N ALA A 89 6.47 -3.97 -8.89
CA ALA A 89 6.01 -5.35 -9.11
C ALA A 89 5.35 -5.54 -10.49
N LEU A 90 4.58 -4.57 -10.97
CA LEU A 90 3.96 -4.61 -12.31
C LEU A 90 4.95 -4.48 -13.46
N ARG A 91 6.11 -3.86 -13.25
CA ARG A 91 7.18 -3.73 -14.26
C ARG A 91 8.08 -4.96 -14.35
N GLY A 92 7.79 -6.02 -13.59
CA GLY A 92 8.58 -7.26 -13.55
C GLY A 92 9.62 -7.28 -12.42
N GLY A 93 9.47 -6.44 -11.39
CA GLY A 93 10.41 -6.31 -10.27
C GLY A 93 10.56 -7.55 -9.36
N GLN A 94 10.05 -8.72 -9.73
CA GLN A 94 10.24 -9.98 -8.98
C GLN A 94 10.47 -11.21 -9.89
N ASP A 95 11.10 -11.03 -11.07
CA ASP A 95 11.60 -12.15 -11.89
C ASP A 95 13.09 -12.50 -11.63
N GLU A 96 13.71 -11.98 -10.57
CA GLU A 96 15.13 -12.25 -10.25
C GLU A 96 15.37 -12.54 -8.76
N GLU A 97 14.71 -13.55 -8.21
CA GLU A 97 15.30 -14.30 -7.07
C GLU A 97 14.94 -15.79 -7.10
N THR A 98 15.01 -16.44 -8.26
CA THR A 98 15.57 -17.80 -8.27
C THR A 98 17.06 -17.68 -8.00
N LEU A 99 17.42 -17.67 -6.71
CA LEU A 99 18.77 -17.96 -6.25
C LEU A 99 19.18 -19.32 -6.88
N GLN A 100 20.06 -19.29 -7.87
CA GLN A 100 20.73 -20.48 -8.40
C GLN A 100 21.88 -20.90 -7.48
#